data_AF-A0A5J4P5A5-F1
#
_entry.id   AF-A0A5J4P5A5-F1
#
_cell.length_a   1.000
_cell.length_b   1.000
_cell.length_c   1.000
_cell.angle_alpha   90.00
_cell.angle_beta   90.00
_cell.angle_gamma   90.00
#
_symmetry.space_group_name_H-M   'P 1'
#
loop_
_entity.id
_entity.type
_entity.pdbx_description
1 polymer ?
#
loop_
_entity_poly.entity_id
_entity_poly.type
_entity_poly.pdbx_seq_one_letter_code
_entity_poly.pdbx_strand_id
1 'polypeptide(L)'
;RIIEGMLIAAYTVGADKGIFYIRAEYPLAVTRIKTAIDLAREKGFTGKEIAGSTFTLDISVFEGAGAFVCGEETALIASIEGERGFPKQRPPYPAISGLHGLPTLVNNVETLSQVSYIVKHGARHYAGVGTEKSKGTKVFALAGKINRGGLIEVPMGITLNQIIHH
;
A
#
# COMPACT_ATOMS: atom_id res chain seq x y z
N ARG A 1 7.55 -8.33 1.94
CA ARG A 1 6.83 -7.31 2.73
C ARG A 1 5.66 -6.68 1.97
N ILE A 2 5.83 -5.72 1.05
CA ILE A 2 4.65 -5.06 0.42
C ILE A 2 3.87 -6.02 -0.50
N ILE A 3 4.54 -6.75 -1.41
CA ILE A 3 3.90 -7.76 -2.29
C ILE A 3 3.20 -8.83 -1.46
N GLU A 4 3.87 -9.36 -0.43
CA GLU A 4 3.32 -10.32 0.53
C GLU A 4 2.11 -9.77 1.28
N GLY A 5 2.15 -8.50 1.70
CA GLY A 5 1.01 -7.81 2.33
C GLY A 5 -0.17 -7.66 1.38
N MET A 6 0.08 -7.34 0.11
CA MET A 6 -0.95 -7.33 -0.94
C MET A 6 -1.53 -8.73 -1.16
N LEU A 7 -0.70 -9.76 -1.19
CA LEU A 7 -1.13 -11.15 -1.32
C LEU A 7 -2.08 -11.57 -0.19
N ILE A 8 -1.71 -11.27 1.07
CA ILE A 8 -2.54 -11.57 2.24
C ILE A 8 -3.87 -10.79 2.18
N ALA A 9 -3.81 -9.50 1.84
CA ALA A 9 -5.00 -8.67 1.75
C ALA A 9 -5.95 -9.18 0.64
N ALA A 10 -5.42 -9.50 -0.54
CA ALA A 10 -6.19 -10.03 -1.66
C ALA A 10 -6.82 -11.38 -1.32
N TYR A 11 -6.06 -12.29 -0.70
CA TYR A 11 -6.58 -13.57 -0.22
C TYR A 11 -7.74 -13.40 0.77
N THR A 12 -7.64 -12.44 1.68
CA THR A 12 -8.66 -12.18 2.71
C THR A 12 -9.99 -11.72 2.11
N VAL A 13 -9.96 -10.97 1.00
CA VAL A 13 -11.17 -10.41 0.37
C VAL A 13 -11.59 -11.15 -0.90
N GLY A 14 -10.84 -12.17 -1.31
CA GLY A 14 -11.10 -12.93 -2.53
C GLY A 14 -10.77 -12.17 -3.82
N ALA A 15 -9.87 -11.19 -3.79
CA ALA A 15 -9.44 -10.46 -4.99
C ALA A 15 -8.44 -11.29 -5.81
N ASP A 16 -8.63 -11.31 -7.13
CA ASP A 16 -7.77 -12.02 -8.10
C ASP A 16 -6.80 -11.09 -8.83
N LYS A 17 -6.91 -9.77 -8.60
CA LYS A 17 -6.08 -8.73 -9.21
C LYS A 17 -5.56 -7.76 -8.15
N GLY A 18 -4.27 -7.41 -8.28
CA GLY A 18 -3.60 -6.37 -7.51
C GLY A 18 -2.94 -5.36 -8.44
N ILE A 19 -3.07 -4.07 -8.14
CA ILE A 19 -2.44 -3.01 -8.92
C ILE A 19 -1.61 -2.13 -8.00
N PHE A 20 -0.31 -2.02 -8.28
CA PHE A 20 0.53 -0.98 -7.71
C PHE A 20 0.44 0.28 -8.55
N TYR A 21 -0.29 1.28 -8.05
CA TYR A 21 -0.25 2.63 -8.61
C TYR A 21 1.00 3.36 -8.11
N ILE A 22 1.95 3.61 -9.00
CA ILE A 22 3.21 4.27 -8.67
C ILE A 22 3.35 5.52 -9.51
N ARG A 23 3.66 6.64 -8.85
CA ARG A 23 3.96 7.91 -9.52
C ARG A 23 5.17 7.76 -10.44
N ALA A 24 5.06 8.25 -11.68
CA ALA A 24 6.14 8.18 -12.66
C ALA A 24 7.42 8.92 -12.21
N GLU A 25 7.31 9.88 -11.29
CA GLU A 25 8.44 10.57 -10.68
C GLU A 25 9.31 9.68 -9.78
N TYR A 26 8.90 8.43 -9.55
CA TYR A 26 9.65 7.42 -8.78
C TYR A 26 10.14 6.26 -9.66
N PRO A 27 10.98 6.50 -10.67
CA PRO A 27 11.39 5.48 -11.64
C PRO A 27 12.09 4.30 -10.96
N LEU A 28 12.90 4.56 -9.92
CA LEU A 28 13.56 3.49 -9.17
C LEU A 28 12.58 2.60 -8.41
N ALA A 29 11.48 3.16 -7.89
CA ALA A 29 10.44 2.39 -7.22
C ALA A 29 9.67 1.50 -8.22
N VAL A 30 9.35 2.05 -9.40
CA VAL A 30 8.75 1.31 -10.51
C VAL A 30 9.63 0.11 -10.90
N THR A 31 10.91 0.35 -11.20
CA THR A 31 11.83 -0.73 -11.59
C THR A 31 11.92 -1.81 -10.52
N ARG A 32 12.13 -1.41 -9.26
CA ARG A 32 12.27 -2.36 -8.15
C ARG A 32 11.01 -3.18 -7.92
N ILE A 33 9.83 -2.57 -7.98
CA ILE A 33 8.59 -3.33 -7.76
C ILE A 33 8.32 -4.29 -8.92
N LYS A 34 8.58 -3.88 -10.18
CA LYS A 34 8.41 -4.75 -11.35
C LYS A 34 9.31 -5.98 -11.23
N THR A 35 10.60 -5.77 -10.97
CA THR A 35 11.56 -6.86 -10.73
C THR A 35 11.12 -7.76 -9.57
N ALA A 36 10.63 -7.18 -8.47
CA ALA A 36 10.17 -7.97 -7.33
C ALA A 36 8.90 -8.78 -7.63
N ILE A 37 7.98 -8.26 -8.45
CA ILE A 37 6.80 -8.99 -8.92
C ILE A 37 7.22 -10.14 -9.84
N ASP A 38 8.15 -9.90 -10.76
CA ASP A 38 8.64 -10.94 -11.66
C ASP A 38 9.32 -12.08 -10.89
N LEU A 39 10.19 -11.75 -9.94
CA LEU A 39 10.81 -12.74 -9.04
C LEU A 39 9.77 -13.48 -8.18
N ALA A 40 8.70 -12.80 -7.74
CA ALA A 40 7.63 -13.44 -6.99
C ALA A 40 6.82 -14.40 -7.87
N ARG A 41 6.57 -14.03 -9.13
CA ARG A 41 5.88 -14.86 -10.14
C ARG A 41 6.71 -16.08 -10.50
N GLU A 42 8.01 -15.92 -10.76
CA GLU A 42 8.94 -17.03 -11.05
C GLU A 42 9.01 -18.06 -9.92
N LYS A 43 8.90 -17.60 -8.67
CA LYS A 43 8.89 -18.47 -7.48
C LYS A 43 7.51 -19.03 -7.13
N GLY A 44 6.47 -18.72 -7.91
CA GLY A 44 5.10 -19.18 -7.65
C GLY A 44 4.43 -18.54 -6.44
N PHE A 45 4.90 -17.36 -5.98
CA PHE A 45 4.26 -16.60 -4.90
C PHE A 45 3.12 -15.70 -5.39
N THR A 46 3.06 -15.42 -6.69
CA THR A 46 1.97 -14.69 -7.37
C THR A 46 1.68 -15.36 -8.71
N GLY A 47 0.54 -15.03 -9.32
CA GLY A 47 0.05 -15.72 -10.51
C GLY A 47 -1.00 -16.76 -10.16
N LYS A 48 -1.00 -17.90 -10.87
CA LYS A 48 -2.01 -18.95 -10.71
C LYS A 48 -1.63 -19.95 -9.64
N GLU A 49 -2.65 -20.50 -8.98
CA GLU A 49 -2.54 -21.64 -8.04
C GLU A 49 -1.43 -21.45 -6.99
N ILE A 50 -1.43 -20.29 -6.33
CA ILE A 50 -0.37 -19.84 -5.44
C ILE A 50 -0.21 -20.85 -4.28
N ALA A 51 1.02 -21.29 -4.05
CA ALA A 51 1.39 -22.27 -3.02
C ALA A 51 0.58 -23.59 -3.09
N GLY A 52 0.17 -24.02 -4.29
CA GLY A 52 -0.61 -25.25 -4.49
C GLY A 52 -2.08 -25.14 -4.04
N SER A 53 -2.58 -23.93 -3.85
CA SER A 53 -3.99 -23.65 -3.56
C SER A 53 -4.76 -23.33 -4.85
N THR A 54 -6.08 -23.15 -4.77
CA THR A 54 -6.90 -22.64 -5.89
C THR A 54 -6.84 -21.12 -6.02
N PHE A 55 -6.17 -20.42 -5.09
CA PHE A 55 -6.09 -18.97 -5.09
C PHE A 55 -5.14 -18.46 -6.17
N THR A 56 -5.55 -17.41 -6.86
CA THR A 56 -4.81 -16.77 -7.94
C THR A 56 -4.78 -15.27 -7.66
N LEU A 57 -3.62 -14.64 -7.90
CA LEU A 57 -3.47 -13.20 -7.81
C LEU A 57 -2.51 -12.72 -8.91
N ASP A 58 -3.05 -12.00 -9.90
CA ASP A 58 -2.22 -11.30 -10.87
C ASP A 58 -1.92 -9.88 -10.39
N ILE A 59 -0.63 -9.52 -10.38
CA ILE A 59 -0.16 -8.22 -9.90
C ILE A 59 0.46 -7.45 -11.06
N SER A 60 0.00 -6.21 -11.24
CA SER A 60 0.52 -5.28 -12.23
C SER A 60 0.95 -3.95 -11.60
N VAL A 61 1.68 -3.16 -12.39
CA VAL A 61 2.13 -1.82 -12.00
C VAL A 61 1.52 -0.83 -12.99
N PHE A 62 0.81 0.16 -12.45
CA PHE A 62 0.31 1.30 -13.21
C PHE A 62 1.17 2.53 -12.89
N GLU A 63 1.79 3.11 -13.90
CA GLU A 63 2.63 4.30 -13.77
C GLU A 63 1.79 5.56 -13.96
N GLY A 64 1.58 6.34 -12.89
CA GLY A 64 0.77 7.55 -12.92
C GLY A 64 1.52 8.74 -13.55
N ALA A 65 0.82 9.57 -14.31
CA ALA A 65 1.39 10.70 -15.07
C ALA A 65 1.71 11.98 -14.24
N GLY A 66 2.01 11.83 -12.95
CA GLY A 66 2.49 12.94 -12.11
C GLY A 66 1.45 13.97 -11.64
N ALA A 67 0.17 13.63 -11.63
CA ALA A 67 -0.86 14.48 -11.05
C ALA A 67 -0.98 14.26 -9.53
N PHE A 68 -0.76 15.32 -8.74
CA PHE A 68 -0.84 15.29 -7.27
C PHE A 68 -2.20 14.82 -6.73
N VAL A 69 -3.28 15.04 -7.48
CA VAL A 69 -4.67 14.69 -7.09
C VAL A 69 -4.91 13.17 -7.06
N CYS A 70 -4.06 12.37 -7.72
CA CYS A 70 -4.19 10.91 -7.79
C CYS A 70 -3.85 10.17 -6.49
N GLY A 71 -3.59 10.87 -5.38
CA GLY A 71 -3.45 10.28 -4.05
C GLY A 71 -4.78 10.01 -3.33
N GLU A 72 -5.88 10.61 -3.80
CA GLU A 72 -7.23 10.30 -3.31
C GLU A 72 -7.76 9.05 -4.03
N GLU A 73 -8.46 8.19 -3.30
CA GLU A 73 -8.88 6.86 -3.74
C GLU A 73 -9.69 6.85 -5.05
N THR A 74 -10.70 7.73 -5.18
CA THR A 74 -11.53 7.80 -6.40
C THR A 74 -10.80 8.45 -7.56
N ALA A 75 -9.95 9.44 -7.29
CA ALA A 75 -9.08 10.05 -8.30
C ALA A 75 -8.04 9.07 -8.84
N LEU A 76 -7.49 8.21 -7.97
CA LEU A 76 -6.57 7.14 -8.35
C LEU A 76 -7.25 6.16 -9.31
N ILE A 77 -8.46 5.71 -8.97
CA ILE A 77 -9.24 4.80 -9.82
C ILE A 77 -9.52 5.45 -11.18
N ALA A 78 -10.01 6.69 -11.21
CA ALA A 78 -10.24 7.43 -12.45
C ALA A 78 -8.97 7.53 -13.32
N SER A 79 -7.81 7.76 -12.69
CA SER A 79 -6.52 7.79 -13.39
C SER A 79 -6.15 6.44 -14.02
N ILE A 80 -6.45 5.31 -13.36
CA ILE A 80 -6.23 3.97 -13.92
C ILE A 80 -7.16 3.71 -15.11
N GLU A 81 -8.39 4.21 -15.03
CA GLU A 81 -9.40 4.10 -16.10
C GLU A 81 -9.11 4.99 -17.32
N GLY A 82 -8.06 5.82 -17.27
CA GLY A 82 -7.71 6.76 -18.33
C GLY A 82 -8.55 8.05 -18.31
N GLU A 83 -9.36 8.24 -17.28
CA GLU A 83 -10.08 9.48 -17.04
C GLU A 83 -9.16 10.53 -16.40
N ARG A 84 -9.63 11.78 -16.36
CA ARG A 84 -8.98 12.80 -15.53
C ARG A 84 -9.12 12.38 -14.06
N GLY A 85 -8.02 12.40 -13.32
CA GLY A 85 -7.95 12.04 -11.89
C GLY A 85 -8.63 13.07 -10.98
N PHE A 86 -9.90 13.38 -11.23
CA PHE A 86 -10.74 14.17 -10.34
C PHE A 86 -11.44 13.26 -9.34
N PRO A 87 -11.49 13.63 -8.04
CA PRO A 87 -12.25 12.87 -7.07
C PRO A 87 -13.73 12.82 -7.45
N LYS A 88 -14.35 11.64 -7.34
CA LYS A 88 -15.78 11.43 -7.53
C LYS A 88 -16.48 11.55 -6.17
N GLN A 89 -17.63 12.21 -6.13
CA GLN A 89 -18.44 12.24 -4.92
C GLN A 89 -18.94 10.83 -4.58
N ARG A 90 -18.95 10.53 -3.28
CA ARG A 90 -19.50 9.29 -2.73
C ARG A 90 -20.94 9.58 -2.29
N PRO A 91 -21.89 8.64 -2.41
CA PRO A 91 -21.78 7.26 -2.95
C PRO A 91 -21.83 7.16 -4.49
N PRO A 92 -21.40 6.02 -5.09
CA PRO A 92 -20.95 4.79 -4.42
C PRO A 92 -19.53 4.90 -3.85
N TYR A 93 -19.26 4.10 -2.82
CA TYR A 93 -17.88 3.92 -2.32
C TYR A 93 -17.15 2.90 -3.21
N PRO A 94 -15.84 3.04 -3.42
CA PRO A 94 -15.04 2.12 -4.24
C PRO A 94 -15.13 0.65 -3.80
N ALA A 95 -15.25 0.41 -2.49
CA ALA A 95 -15.46 -0.93 -1.93
C ALA A 95 -16.75 -1.61 -2.43
N ILE A 96 -17.72 -0.83 -2.93
CA ILE A 96 -18.97 -1.32 -3.53
C ILE A 96 -18.85 -1.31 -5.05
N SER A 97 -18.41 -0.18 -5.61
CA SER A 97 -18.25 0.01 -7.05
C SER A 97 -17.10 0.99 -7.31
N GLY A 98 -15.95 0.44 -7.68
CA GLY A 98 -14.71 1.16 -7.91
C GLY A 98 -14.21 0.95 -9.34
N LEU A 99 -13.01 0.40 -9.48
CA LEU A 99 -12.33 0.21 -10.76
C LEU A 99 -13.18 -0.66 -11.70
N HIS A 100 -13.54 -0.10 -12.86
CA HIS A 100 -14.42 -0.70 -13.85
C HIS A 100 -15.75 -1.19 -13.28
N GLY A 101 -16.26 -0.50 -12.26
CA GLY A 101 -17.50 -0.84 -11.56
C GLY A 101 -17.39 -2.01 -10.57
N LEU A 102 -16.20 -2.61 -10.41
CA LEU A 102 -15.96 -3.73 -9.50
C LEU A 102 -15.63 -3.26 -8.08
N PRO A 103 -15.98 -4.03 -7.02
CA PRO A 103 -15.52 -3.78 -5.66
C PRO A 103 -14.00 -3.64 -5.60
N THR A 104 -13.53 -2.47 -5.16
CA THR A 104 -12.10 -2.12 -5.16
C THR A 104 -11.70 -1.54 -3.82
N LEU A 105 -10.62 -2.07 -3.24
CA LEU A 105 -10.03 -1.56 -2.00
C LEU A 105 -8.72 -0.85 -2.32
N VAL A 106 -8.63 0.43 -1.99
CA VAL A 106 -7.39 1.20 -2.13
C VAL A 106 -6.72 1.34 -0.77
N ASN A 107 -5.47 0.90 -0.69
CA ASN A 107 -4.68 0.95 0.54
C ASN A 107 -3.31 1.57 0.28
N ASN A 108 -2.79 2.27 1.29
CA ASN A 108 -1.42 2.76 1.26
C ASN A 108 -0.43 1.59 1.36
N VAL A 109 0.72 1.71 0.68
CA VAL A 109 1.81 0.73 0.73
C VAL A 109 2.35 0.50 2.14
N GLU A 110 2.34 1.51 3.00
CA GLU A 110 2.75 1.39 4.40
C GLU A 110 1.82 0.42 5.15
N THR A 111 0.51 0.59 5.01
CA THR A 111 -0.50 -0.30 5.61
C THR A 111 -0.25 -1.75 5.19
N LEU A 112 -0.15 -2.01 3.88
CA LEU A 112 0.09 -3.35 3.36
C LEU A 112 1.44 -3.92 3.84
N SER A 113 2.48 -3.09 3.94
CA SER A 113 3.80 -3.53 4.41
C SER A 113 3.75 -4.09 5.84
N GLN A 114 2.88 -3.53 6.69
CA GLN A 114 2.71 -3.95 8.09
C GLN A 114 1.90 -5.24 8.21
N VAL A 115 1.01 -5.56 7.27
CA VAL A 115 0.21 -6.80 7.28
C VAL A 115 1.10 -8.04 7.40
N SER A 116 2.16 -8.12 6.58
CA SER A 116 3.13 -9.23 6.63
C SER A 116 3.78 -9.39 8.00
N TYR A 117 4.10 -8.26 8.67
CA TYR A 117 4.68 -8.27 10.01
C TYR A 117 3.69 -8.74 11.07
N ILE A 118 2.45 -8.24 11.01
CA ILE A 118 1.37 -8.57 11.94
C ILE A 118 1.03 -10.06 11.87
N VAL A 119 0.92 -10.63 10.66
CA VAL A 119 0.65 -12.06 10.49
C VAL A 119 1.79 -12.90 11.07
N LYS A 120 3.04 -12.49 10.83
CA LYS A 120 4.22 -13.23 11.29
C LYS A 120 4.45 -13.18 12.80
N HIS A 121 4.22 -12.04 13.44
CA HIS A 121 4.54 -11.82 14.86
C HIS A 121 3.32 -11.76 15.79
N GLY A 122 2.11 -11.79 15.21
CA GLY A 122 0.84 -11.71 15.92
C GLY A 122 0.39 -10.29 16.22
N ALA A 123 -0.93 -10.07 16.13
CA ALA A 123 -1.55 -8.76 16.33
C ALA A 123 -1.31 -8.18 17.73
N ARG A 124 -1.24 -9.03 18.78
CA ARG A 124 -0.94 -8.57 20.15
C ARG A 124 0.44 -7.94 20.27
N HIS A 125 1.43 -8.46 19.55
CA HIS A 125 2.79 -7.91 19.56
C HIS A 125 2.80 -6.52 18.90
N TYR A 126 2.18 -6.39 17.73
CA TYR A 126 2.05 -5.10 17.04
C TYR A 126 1.25 -4.08 17.88
N ALA A 127 0.16 -4.51 18.53
CA ALA A 127 -0.67 -3.67 19.38
C ALA A 127 -0.06 -3.32 20.75
N GLY A 128 1.04 -4.00 21.13
CA GLY A 128 1.85 -3.65 22.30
C GLY A 128 2.71 -2.40 22.09
N VAL A 129 2.87 -1.95 20.84
CA VAL A 129 3.54 -0.69 20.48
C VAL A 129 2.48 0.37 20.20
N GLY A 130 2.75 1.61 20.60
CA GLY A 130 1.88 2.76 20.38
C GLY A 130 1.00 3.11 21.58
N THR A 131 -0.10 3.82 21.35
CA THR A 131 -1.05 4.21 22.40
C THR A 131 -2.21 3.22 22.51
N GLU A 132 -3.16 3.44 23.41
CA GLU A 132 -4.37 2.61 23.52
C GLU A 132 -5.18 2.61 22.21
N LYS A 133 -5.38 3.79 21.60
CA LYS A 133 -6.22 3.96 20.40
C LYS A 133 -5.44 3.96 19.08
N SER A 134 -4.11 4.11 19.13
CA SER A 134 -3.26 4.16 17.93
C SER A 134 -2.10 3.17 18.06
N LYS A 135 -2.28 1.99 17.44
CA LYS A 135 -1.38 0.84 17.55
C LYS A 135 -0.27 0.86 16.51
N GLY A 136 0.88 0.30 16.89
CA GLY A 136 2.01 0.05 16.01
C GLY A 136 2.92 1.25 15.79
N THR A 137 3.65 1.19 14.69
CA THR A 137 4.61 2.21 14.26
C THR A 137 4.06 2.99 13.07
N LYS A 138 4.67 4.15 12.83
CA LYS A 138 4.37 5.00 11.69
C LYS A 138 5.68 5.55 11.12
N VAL A 139 5.76 5.57 9.80
CA VAL A 139 6.84 6.23 9.08
C VAL A 139 6.52 7.72 8.94
N PHE A 140 7.45 8.57 9.37
CA PHE A 140 7.40 10.02 9.21
C PHE A 140 8.52 10.48 8.27
N ALA A 141 8.19 11.44 7.42
CA ALA A 141 9.15 12.17 6.60
C ALA A 141 9.48 13.49 7.31
N LEU A 142 10.72 13.62 7.76
CA LEU A 142 11.25 14.82 8.37
C LEU A 142 11.96 15.66 7.30
N ALA A 143 11.39 16.83 7.02
CA ALA A 143 11.90 17.79 6.05
C ALA A 143 11.80 19.22 6.59
N GLY A 144 12.62 20.13 6.07
CA GLY A 144 12.64 21.55 6.45
C GLY A 144 13.85 21.92 7.31
N LYS A 145 13.68 22.90 8.21
CA LYS A 145 14.75 23.44 9.07
C LYS A 145 14.99 22.56 10.30
N ILE A 146 15.57 21.39 10.06
CA ILE A 146 15.91 20.40 11.10
C ILE A 146 17.33 19.91 10.90
N ASN A 147 18.01 19.52 11.98
CA ASN A 147 19.41 19.11 11.91
C ASN A 147 19.60 17.75 11.21
N ARG A 148 18.62 16.84 11.35
CA ARG A 148 18.64 15.48 10.79
C ARG A 148 17.35 15.20 10.05
N GLY A 149 17.31 15.54 8.76
CA GLY A 149 16.19 15.18 7.89
C GLY A 149 16.25 13.73 7.40
N GLY A 150 15.12 13.22 6.92
CA GLY A 150 15.02 11.86 6.39
C GLY A 150 13.71 11.16 6.72
N LEU A 151 13.70 9.85 6.53
CA LEU A 151 12.59 8.98 6.91
C LEU A 151 12.92 8.28 8.23
N ILE A 152 11.99 8.34 9.18
CA ILE A 152 12.09 7.62 10.45
C ILE A 152 10.85 6.77 10.66
N GLU A 153 11.02 5.61 11.28
CA GLU A 153 9.92 4.79 11.78
C GLU A 153 9.89 4.88 13.30
N VAL A 154 8.75 5.31 13.84
CA VAL A 154 8.60 5.56 15.30
C VAL A 154 7.28 4.98 15.81
N PRO A 155 7.20 4.64 17.10
CA PRO A 155 5.94 4.24 17.73
C PRO A 155 4.88 5.35 17.63
N MET A 156 3.62 4.97 17.41
CA MET A 156 2.51 5.91 17.50
C MET A 156 2.40 6.51 18.90
N GLY A 157 2.14 7.82 19.00
CA GLY A 157 2.06 8.53 20.28
C GLY A 157 3.38 9.13 20.79
N ILE A 158 4.48 8.95 20.06
CA ILE A 158 5.69 9.75 20.27
C ILE A 158 5.39 11.24 20.05
N THR A 159 6.01 12.11 20.84
CA THR A 159 5.83 13.56 20.69
C THR A 159 6.65 14.13 19.53
N LEU A 160 6.19 15.23 18.92
CA LEU A 160 6.98 15.95 17.91
C LEU A 160 8.34 16.41 18.47
N ASN A 161 8.40 16.82 19.73
CA ASN A 161 9.65 17.22 20.38
C ASN A 161 10.67 16.07 20.39
N GLN A 162 10.22 14.86 20.73
CA GLN A 162 11.07 13.67 20.68
C GLN A 162 11.51 13.36 19.25
N ILE A 163 10.60 13.45 18.27
CA ILE A 163 10.93 13.24 16.85
C ILE A 163 11.99 14.22 16.33
N ILE A 164 11.91 15.49 16.72
CA ILE A 164 12.77 16.56 16.20
C ILE A 164 14.16 16.56 16.86
N HIS A 165 14.25 16.16 18.12
CA HIS A 165 15.46 16.34 18.94
C HIS A 165 16.23 15.04 19.28
N HIS A 166 15.72 13.85 18.93
CA HIS A 166 16.48 12.60 18.97
C HIS A 166 17.18 12.32 17.63
#